data_AF-A0A1H4L3Q1-F1
#
_entry.id   AF-A0A1H4L3Q1-F1
#
_cell.length_a   1.000
_cell.length_b   1.000
_cell.length_c   1.000
_cell.angle_alpha   90.00
_cell.angle_beta   90.00
_cell.angle_gamma   90.00
#
_symmetry.space_group_name_H-M   'P 1'
#
loop_
_entity.id
_entity.type
_entity.pdbx_description
1 polymer ?
#
loop_
_entity_poly.entity_id
_entity_poly.type
_entity_poly.pdbx_seq_one_letter_code
_entity_poly.pdbx_strand_id
1 'polypeptide(L)'
;MTVILDFEPDKATAGWVRRTRSIRTVTVDRGRWLELLAPAASAIDARQLPELIELQRAVRRWYQGSRGEFQWTRWDRTSDSVAKVAAAAAEARRETDAAIVVAGLCEAIAEGALHAGRVINARNMSSRTGLSAGTLADALRHLVEDGLVDQDRAGNFYVPTPAERDVLESYTARGLLGTALVRRLAARGGGVPDAVDALYQRIGRSALEDEPLVTGSLDLDLQDELARAADMPRIEAMFTRLTLQIRLFAAALGVTYQHPVEGIITDDGRVLEAIGSSDQDGAIAAWREKIDNCIRYMVPHLGQHRR
;
A
#
# COMPACT_ATOMS: atom_id res chain seq x y z
N MET A 1 -21.52 0.47 -13.74
CA MET A 1 -20.53 0.63 -12.65
C MET A 1 -19.54 -0.51 -12.78
N THR A 2 -18.28 -0.21 -12.99
CA THR A 2 -17.22 -1.22 -13.04
C THR A 2 -16.58 -1.23 -11.66
N VAL A 3 -16.71 -2.34 -10.94
CA VAL A 3 -16.02 -2.56 -9.66
C VAL A 3 -14.82 -3.44 -9.96
N ILE A 4 -13.66 -3.04 -9.46
CA ILE A 4 -12.43 -3.79 -9.63
C ILE A 4 -11.98 -4.24 -8.24
N LEU A 5 -11.81 -5.55 -8.07
CA LEU A 5 -11.39 -6.19 -6.83
C LEU A 5 -10.12 -6.97 -7.11
N ASP A 6 -9.10 -6.77 -6.31
CA ASP A 6 -7.86 -7.56 -6.27
C ASP A 6 -7.94 -8.71 -5.25
N PHE A 7 -9.13 -8.95 -4.69
CA PHE A 7 -9.42 -10.03 -3.76
C PHE A 7 -10.74 -10.71 -4.13
N GLU A 8 -10.88 -11.96 -3.69
CA GLU A 8 -12.15 -12.67 -3.85
C GLU A 8 -13.18 -12.14 -2.82
N PRO A 9 -14.33 -11.62 -3.27
CA PRO A 9 -15.35 -11.09 -2.36
C PRO A 9 -15.94 -12.21 -1.49
N ASP A 10 -16.32 -11.86 -0.26
CA ASP A 10 -17.04 -12.79 0.62
C ASP A 10 -18.36 -13.28 -0.01
N LYS A 11 -18.95 -14.34 0.55
CA LYS A 11 -20.16 -14.96 -0.01
C LYS A 11 -21.34 -13.98 -0.12
N ALA A 12 -21.50 -13.06 0.82
CA ALA A 12 -22.59 -12.10 0.83
C ALA A 12 -22.39 -11.05 -0.27
N THR A 13 -21.18 -10.49 -0.38
CA THR A 13 -20.78 -9.53 -1.41
C THR A 13 -20.86 -10.16 -2.80
N ALA A 14 -20.32 -11.36 -2.98
CA ALA A 14 -20.40 -12.11 -4.23
C ALA A 14 -21.87 -12.42 -4.61
N GLY A 15 -22.70 -12.77 -3.63
CA GLY A 15 -24.14 -12.99 -3.81
C GLY A 15 -24.89 -11.72 -4.21
N TRP A 16 -24.53 -10.57 -3.65
CA TRP A 16 -25.07 -9.28 -4.05
C TRP A 16 -24.67 -8.92 -5.49
N VAL A 17 -23.37 -9.01 -5.83
CA VAL A 17 -22.86 -8.72 -7.18
C VAL A 17 -23.57 -9.57 -8.24
N ARG A 18 -23.71 -10.89 -8.01
CA ARG A 18 -24.40 -11.79 -8.93
C ARG A 18 -25.88 -11.43 -9.16
N ARG A 19 -26.56 -10.86 -8.17
CA ARG A 19 -27.97 -10.45 -8.28
C ARG A 19 -28.15 -9.10 -8.95
N THR A 20 -27.12 -8.25 -8.92
CA THR A 20 -27.16 -6.91 -9.52
C THR A 20 -26.87 -6.98 -11.02
N ARG A 21 -27.93 -7.06 -11.85
CA ARG A 21 -27.87 -7.23 -13.32
C ARG A 21 -27.04 -6.17 -14.08
N SER A 22 -26.76 -5.02 -13.47
CA SER A 22 -25.99 -3.94 -14.08
C SER A 22 -24.47 -4.04 -13.85
N ILE A 23 -24.00 -5.03 -13.09
CA ILE A 23 -22.58 -5.24 -12.80
C ILE A 23 -22.07 -6.44 -13.61
N ARG A 24 -21.18 -6.17 -14.57
CA ARG A 24 -20.43 -7.20 -15.28
C ARG A 24 -19.18 -7.55 -14.47
N THR A 25 -19.02 -8.83 -14.14
CA THR A 25 -17.81 -9.33 -13.47
C THR A 25 -16.84 -9.87 -14.51
N VAL A 26 -15.58 -9.49 -14.42
CA VAL A 26 -14.47 -10.03 -15.22
C VAL A 26 -13.35 -10.39 -14.26
N THR A 27 -12.87 -11.62 -14.34
CA THR A 27 -11.71 -12.09 -13.56
C THR A 27 -10.53 -12.19 -14.50
N VAL A 28 -9.38 -11.68 -14.08
CA VAL A 28 -8.12 -11.74 -14.82
C VAL A 28 -7.08 -12.46 -13.96
N ASP A 29 -6.09 -13.07 -14.61
CA ASP A 29 -4.94 -13.64 -13.92
C ASP A 29 -4.04 -12.55 -13.32
N ARG A 30 -3.19 -12.95 -12.37
CA ARG A 30 -2.33 -12.03 -11.60
C ARG A 30 -1.31 -11.28 -12.47
N GLY A 31 -0.74 -11.92 -13.49
CA GLY A 31 0.26 -11.25 -14.35
C GLY A 31 -0.41 -10.17 -15.22
N ARG A 32 -1.58 -10.49 -15.76
CA ARG A 32 -2.37 -9.54 -16.56
C ARG A 32 -2.99 -8.41 -15.73
N TRP A 33 -3.13 -8.59 -14.42
CA TRP A 33 -3.64 -7.56 -13.51
C TRP A 33 -2.79 -6.29 -13.54
N LEU A 34 -1.46 -6.41 -13.44
CA LEU A 34 -0.56 -5.26 -13.43
C LEU A 34 -0.65 -4.44 -14.73
N GLU A 35 -0.67 -5.12 -15.88
CA GLU A 35 -0.79 -4.48 -17.20
C GLU A 35 -2.09 -3.67 -17.35
N LEU A 36 -3.14 -4.05 -16.62
CA LEU A 36 -4.46 -3.41 -16.67
C LEU A 36 -4.59 -2.21 -15.72
N LEU A 37 -3.71 -2.07 -14.73
CA LEU A 37 -3.79 -0.98 -13.74
C LEU A 37 -3.63 0.39 -14.38
N ALA A 38 -2.61 0.61 -15.22
CA ALA A 38 -2.40 1.90 -15.86
C ALA A 38 -3.53 2.29 -16.84
N PRO A 39 -4.03 1.39 -17.72
CA PRO A 39 -5.22 1.64 -18.52
C PRO A 39 -6.45 1.96 -17.67
N ALA A 40 -6.69 1.20 -16.57
CA ALA A 40 -7.82 1.43 -15.68
C ALA A 40 -7.74 2.79 -14.97
N ALA A 41 -6.57 3.14 -14.43
CA ALA A 41 -6.32 4.44 -13.81
C ALA A 41 -6.46 5.60 -14.82
N SER A 42 -6.05 5.39 -16.08
CA SER A 42 -6.16 6.39 -17.14
C SER A 42 -7.58 6.58 -17.66
N ALA A 43 -8.48 5.61 -17.46
CA ALA A 43 -9.89 5.75 -17.79
C ALA A 43 -10.64 6.68 -16.82
N ILE A 44 -10.06 6.97 -15.65
CA ILE A 44 -10.60 7.90 -14.66
C ILE A 44 -10.11 9.31 -14.97
N ASP A 45 -11.01 10.28 -15.10
CA ASP A 45 -10.62 11.69 -15.18
C ASP A 45 -9.91 12.07 -13.88
N ALA A 46 -8.62 12.41 -13.96
CA ALA A 46 -7.80 12.70 -12.79
C ALA A 46 -8.43 13.80 -11.90
N ARG A 47 -9.18 14.73 -12.49
CA ARG A 47 -9.90 15.80 -11.76
C ARG A 47 -10.99 15.25 -10.82
N GLN A 48 -11.43 14.02 -11.02
CA GLN A 48 -12.37 13.31 -10.17
C GLN A 48 -11.67 12.56 -9.02
N LEU A 49 -10.36 12.28 -9.11
CA LEU A 49 -9.65 11.49 -8.09
C LEU A 49 -9.78 12.09 -6.69
N PRO A 50 -9.61 13.41 -6.46
CA PRO A 50 -9.75 13.97 -5.12
C PRO A 50 -11.17 13.77 -4.55
N GLU A 51 -12.19 13.94 -5.39
CA GLU A 51 -13.60 13.74 -5.02
C GLU A 51 -13.89 12.26 -4.72
N LEU A 52 -13.36 11.33 -5.53
CA LEU A 52 -13.51 9.89 -5.34
C LEU A 52 -12.79 9.40 -4.08
N ILE A 53 -11.59 9.93 -3.79
CA ILE A 53 -10.84 9.64 -2.56
C ILE A 53 -11.62 10.15 -1.34
N GLU A 54 -12.21 11.34 -1.42
CA GLU A 54 -13.05 11.86 -0.34
C GLU A 54 -14.31 11.01 -0.16
N LEU A 55 -15.01 10.67 -1.24
CA LEU A 55 -16.15 9.77 -1.21
C LEU A 55 -15.79 8.42 -0.60
N GLN A 56 -14.66 7.82 -0.99
CA GLN A 56 -14.15 6.57 -0.40
C GLN A 56 -13.94 6.72 1.11
N ARG A 57 -13.32 7.83 1.56
CA ARG A 57 -13.14 8.12 2.99
C ARG A 57 -14.48 8.31 3.69
N ALA A 58 -15.43 9.00 3.08
CA ALA A 58 -16.77 9.22 3.62
C ALA A 58 -17.52 7.89 3.79
N VAL A 59 -17.51 7.03 2.77
CA VAL A 59 -18.10 5.68 2.81
C VAL A 59 -17.46 4.85 3.93
N ARG A 60 -16.12 4.86 4.04
CA ARG A 60 -15.40 4.14 5.10
C ARG A 60 -15.76 4.65 6.50
N ARG A 61 -15.79 5.97 6.71
CA ARG A 61 -16.21 6.58 7.98
C ARG A 61 -17.64 6.23 8.35
N TRP A 62 -18.56 6.28 7.37
CA TRP A 62 -19.95 5.90 7.59
C TRP A 62 -20.08 4.43 7.98
N TYR A 63 -19.40 3.54 7.25
CA TYR A 63 -19.42 2.10 7.52
C TYR A 63 -18.90 1.77 8.93
N GLN A 64 -17.80 2.42 9.36
CA GLN A 64 -17.19 2.21 10.67
C GLN A 64 -17.99 2.81 11.84
N GLY A 65 -18.81 3.84 11.60
CA GLY A 65 -19.37 4.67 12.67
C GLY A 65 -20.89 4.74 12.75
N SER A 66 -21.65 4.23 11.78
CA SER A 66 -23.07 4.56 11.65
C SER A 66 -23.99 3.38 11.36
N ARG A 67 -25.21 3.45 11.93
CA ARG A 67 -26.36 2.58 11.62
C ARG A 67 -27.42 3.27 10.74
N GLY A 68 -27.15 4.49 10.27
CA GLY A 68 -28.08 5.31 9.47
C GLY A 68 -27.82 5.25 7.97
N GLU A 69 -28.62 5.95 7.16
CA GLU A 69 -28.43 6.04 5.71
C GLU A 69 -27.14 6.81 5.35
N PHE A 70 -26.41 6.35 4.33
CA PHE A 70 -25.25 7.08 3.80
C PHE A 70 -25.74 8.23 2.92
N GLN A 71 -25.31 9.45 3.25
CA GLN A 71 -25.57 10.63 2.44
C GLN A 71 -24.26 11.30 2.04
N TRP A 72 -24.12 11.58 0.75
CA TRP A 72 -22.98 12.30 0.20
C TRP A 72 -23.43 13.12 -0.99
N THR A 73 -22.89 14.33 -1.10
CA THR A 73 -23.14 15.24 -2.21
C THR A 73 -21.83 15.56 -2.90
N ARG A 74 -21.83 15.45 -4.23
CA ARG A 74 -20.71 15.87 -5.07
C ARG A 74 -20.33 17.32 -4.78
N TRP A 75 -19.03 17.61 -4.83
CA TRP A 75 -18.52 18.96 -4.63
C TRP A 75 -19.13 19.92 -5.66
N ASP A 76 -19.65 21.06 -5.20
CA ASP A 76 -20.06 22.15 -6.08
C ASP A 76 -18.79 22.84 -6.61
N ARG A 77 -18.56 22.68 -7.92
CA ARG A 77 -17.34 23.09 -8.65
C ARG A 77 -17.17 24.62 -8.76
N THR A 78 -18.01 25.40 -8.09
CA THR A 78 -18.05 26.86 -8.16
C THR A 78 -17.21 27.57 -7.08
N SER A 79 -16.79 26.87 -6.02
CA SER A 79 -16.10 27.49 -4.86
C SER A 79 -14.63 27.10 -4.70
N ASP A 80 -14.22 25.88 -5.07
CA ASP A 80 -12.81 25.50 -5.05
C ASP A 80 -12.08 26.01 -6.30
N SER A 81 -10.96 26.71 -6.12
CA SER A 81 -10.15 27.17 -7.25
C SER A 81 -9.76 25.98 -8.13
N VAL A 82 -9.99 26.09 -9.45
CA VAL A 82 -9.64 25.07 -10.45
C VAL A 82 -8.20 24.58 -10.29
N ALA A 83 -7.29 25.47 -9.87
CA ALA A 83 -5.90 25.17 -9.59
C ALA A 83 -5.69 24.15 -8.45
N LYS A 84 -6.45 24.26 -7.36
CA LYS A 84 -6.36 23.34 -6.20
C LYS A 84 -6.81 21.93 -6.58
N VAL A 85 -7.90 21.82 -7.34
CA VAL A 85 -8.40 20.53 -7.84
C VAL A 85 -7.38 19.90 -8.79
N ALA A 86 -6.80 20.69 -9.70
CA ALA A 86 -5.77 20.22 -10.62
C ALA A 86 -4.51 19.74 -9.88
N ALA A 87 -4.07 20.46 -8.85
CA ALA A 87 -2.91 20.07 -8.04
C ALA A 87 -3.16 18.76 -7.27
N ALA A 88 -4.32 18.62 -6.61
CA ALA A 88 -4.69 17.41 -5.90
C ALA A 88 -4.85 16.20 -6.84
N ALA A 89 -5.43 16.41 -8.02
CA ALA A 89 -5.53 15.41 -9.07
C ALA A 89 -4.15 14.93 -9.55
N ALA A 90 -3.23 15.87 -9.77
CA ALA A 90 -1.88 15.55 -10.18
C ALA A 90 -1.12 14.77 -9.09
N GLU A 91 -1.29 15.12 -7.82
CA GLU A 91 -0.69 14.37 -6.70
C GLU A 91 -1.23 12.94 -6.61
N ALA A 92 -2.55 12.77 -6.61
CA ALA A 92 -3.16 11.44 -6.58
C ALA A 92 -2.72 10.57 -7.77
N ARG A 93 -2.56 11.20 -8.95
CA ARG A 93 -2.04 10.52 -10.13
C ARG A 93 -0.58 10.10 -9.96
N ARG A 94 0.28 10.97 -9.43
CA ARG A 94 1.69 10.65 -9.13
C ARG A 94 1.80 9.47 -8.17
N GLU A 95 1.02 9.47 -7.08
CA GLU A 95 1.01 8.37 -6.12
C GLU A 95 0.59 7.04 -6.77
N THR A 96 -0.43 7.08 -7.63
CA THR A 96 -0.89 5.90 -8.37
C THR A 96 0.18 5.38 -9.33
N ASP A 97 0.78 6.26 -10.12
CA ASP A 97 1.80 5.89 -11.10
C ASP A 97 3.07 5.34 -10.39
N ALA A 98 3.47 5.93 -9.25
CA ALA A 98 4.58 5.44 -8.42
C ALA A 98 4.31 4.02 -7.89
N ALA A 99 3.10 3.77 -7.37
CA ALA A 99 2.71 2.44 -6.89
C ALA A 99 2.73 1.38 -8.01
N ILE A 100 2.25 1.74 -9.21
CA ILE A 100 2.30 0.85 -10.39
C ILE A 100 3.75 0.54 -10.78
N VAL A 101 4.62 1.55 -10.79
CA VAL A 101 6.05 1.34 -11.11
C VAL A 101 6.73 0.45 -10.08
N VAL A 102 6.51 0.68 -8.78
CA VAL A 102 7.07 -0.16 -7.71
C VAL A 102 6.57 -1.60 -7.83
N ALA A 103 5.27 -1.81 -8.08
CA ALA A 103 4.73 -3.14 -8.30
C ALA A 103 5.41 -3.86 -9.48
N GLY A 104 5.60 -3.17 -10.60
CA GLY A 104 6.30 -3.73 -11.76
C GLY A 104 7.79 -3.99 -11.53
N LEU A 105 8.48 -3.17 -10.74
CA LEU A 105 9.86 -3.43 -10.32
C LEU A 105 9.94 -4.68 -9.44
N CYS A 106 9.06 -4.80 -8.44
CA CYS A 106 9.01 -5.96 -7.57
C CYS A 106 8.72 -7.26 -8.34
N GLU A 107 7.77 -7.24 -9.28
CA GLU A 107 7.46 -8.40 -10.13
C GLU A 107 8.64 -8.78 -11.02
N ALA A 108 9.27 -7.80 -11.69
CA ALA A 108 10.44 -8.06 -12.53
C ALA A 108 11.64 -8.61 -11.74
N ILE A 109 11.81 -8.18 -10.48
CA ILE A 109 12.85 -8.72 -9.59
C ILE A 109 12.49 -10.15 -9.17
N ALA A 110 11.24 -10.39 -8.77
CA ALA A 110 10.77 -11.73 -8.38
C ALA A 110 10.90 -12.76 -9.51
N GLU A 111 10.70 -12.35 -10.77
CA GLU A 111 10.92 -13.18 -11.96
C GLU A 111 12.40 -13.35 -12.35
N GLY A 112 13.33 -12.66 -11.67
CA GLY A 112 14.75 -12.65 -12.01
C GLY A 112 15.12 -11.82 -13.25
N ALA A 113 14.17 -11.06 -13.80
CA ALA A 113 14.39 -10.18 -14.96
C ALA A 113 15.17 -8.90 -14.59
N LEU A 114 15.11 -8.48 -13.32
CA LEU A 114 15.87 -7.37 -12.74
C LEU A 114 16.51 -7.79 -11.41
N HIS A 115 17.57 -7.09 -11.00
CA HIS A 115 18.22 -7.25 -9.69
C HIS A 115 18.81 -5.90 -9.25
N ALA A 116 19.15 -5.80 -7.96
CA ALA A 116 19.74 -4.59 -7.38
C ALA A 116 20.92 -4.04 -8.20
N GLY A 117 20.97 -2.72 -8.34
CA GLY A 117 22.02 -2.01 -9.09
C GLY A 117 21.91 -2.11 -10.62
N ARG A 118 20.90 -2.80 -11.17
CA ARG A 118 20.70 -2.87 -12.63
C ARG A 118 19.93 -1.68 -13.16
N VAL A 119 20.30 -1.28 -14.38
CA VAL A 119 19.58 -0.27 -15.16
C VAL A 119 18.15 -0.75 -15.41
N ILE A 120 17.19 0.12 -15.09
CA ILE A 120 15.77 -0.06 -15.37
C ILE A 120 15.54 0.20 -16.85
N ASN A 121 15.23 -0.86 -17.61
CA ASN A 121 14.94 -0.73 -19.04
C ASN A 121 13.53 -0.14 -19.24
N ALA A 122 13.48 1.12 -19.69
CA ALA A 122 12.21 1.84 -19.87
C ALA A 122 11.22 1.11 -20.80
N ARG A 123 11.70 0.48 -21.87
CA ARG A 123 10.83 -0.25 -22.81
C ARG A 123 10.18 -1.46 -22.17
N ASN A 124 10.97 -2.26 -21.47
CA ASN A 124 10.47 -3.43 -20.74
C ASN A 124 9.48 -2.98 -19.66
N MET A 125 9.83 -1.94 -18.89
CA MET A 125 8.98 -1.44 -17.83
C MET A 125 7.67 -0.83 -18.32
N SER A 126 7.68 -0.08 -19.43
CA SER A 126 6.44 0.43 -20.04
C SER A 126 5.53 -0.71 -20.50
N SER A 127 6.09 -1.80 -21.03
CA SER A 127 5.29 -2.98 -21.39
C SER A 127 4.64 -3.63 -20.18
N ARG A 128 5.39 -3.79 -19.07
CA ARG A 128 4.89 -4.43 -17.84
C ARG A 128 3.84 -3.58 -17.11
N THR A 129 4.10 -2.28 -16.99
CA THR A 129 3.25 -1.36 -16.23
C THR A 129 2.08 -0.81 -17.03
N GLY A 130 2.12 -0.90 -18.36
CA GLY A 130 1.18 -0.22 -19.25
C GLY A 130 1.34 1.31 -19.29
N LEU A 131 2.36 1.87 -18.62
CA LEU A 131 2.62 3.30 -18.59
C LEU A 131 3.35 3.76 -19.86
N SER A 132 3.01 4.97 -20.33
CA SER A 132 3.77 5.63 -21.40
C SER A 132 5.22 5.89 -20.94
N ALA A 133 6.17 5.98 -21.88
CA ALA A 133 7.57 6.22 -21.55
C ALA A 133 7.78 7.53 -20.76
N GLY A 134 7.03 8.59 -21.08
CA GLY A 134 7.07 9.86 -20.35
C GLY A 134 6.54 9.71 -18.93
N THR A 135 5.37 9.09 -18.77
CA THR A 135 4.77 8.84 -17.44
C THR A 135 5.66 7.95 -16.57
N LEU A 136 6.28 6.93 -17.16
CA LEU A 136 7.22 6.06 -16.47
C LEU A 136 8.46 6.85 -16.01
N ALA A 137 9.05 7.68 -16.87
CA ALA A 137 10.19 8.50 -16.50
C ALA A 137 9.84 9.52 -15.41
N ASP A 138 8.64 10.11 -15.46
CA ASP A 138 8.14 11.01 -14.41
C ASP A 138 7.99 10.26 -13.09
N ALA A 139 7.33 9.10 -13.07
CA ALA A 139 7.18 8.28 -11.88
C ALA A 139 8.53 7.83 -11.30
N LEU A 140 9.47 7.39 -12.15
CA LEU A 140 10.83 7.03 -11.72
C LEU A 140 11.57 8.21 -11.08
N ARG A 141 11.41 9.44 -11.59
CA ARG A 141 11.99 10.64 -10.95
C ARG A 141 11.42 10.91 -9.57
N HIS A 142 10.11 10.73 -9.37
CA HIS A 142 9.52 10.86 -8.04
C HIS A 142 10.03 9.76 -7.10
N LEU A 143 10.19 8.54 -7.60
CA LEU A 143 10.82 7.46 -6.82
C LEU A 143 12.29 7.76 -6.48
N VAL A 144 13.02 8.51 -7.32
CA VAL A 144 14.35 9.02 -6.97
C VAL A 144 14.29 10.05 -5.84
N GLU A 145 13.33 10.98 -5.88
CA GLU A 145 13.11 11.98 -4.82
C GLU A 145 12.77 11.33 -3.47
N ASP A 146 11.99 10.24 -3.50
CA ASP A 146 11.64 9.46 -2.31
C ASP A 146 12.75 8.47 -1.87
N GLY A 147 13.86 8.37 -2.63
CA GLY A 147 14.97 7.45 -2.32
C GLY A 147 14.69 5.97 -2.59
N LEU A 148 13.75 5.67 -3.48
CA LEU A 148 13.37 4.32 -3.89
C LEU A 148 14.11 3.85 -5.15
N VAL A 149 14.60 4.76 -5.98
CA VAL A 149 15.29 4.45 -7.25
C VAL A 149 16.54 5.30 -7.34
N ASP A 150 17.64 4.74 -7.85
CA ASP A 150 18.87 5.49 -8.06
C ASP A 150 18.90 6.10 -9.47
N GLN A 151 19.48 7.29 -9.62
CA GLN A 151 19.69 7.93 -10.93
C GLN A 151 21.14 8.39 -11.09
N ASP A 152 21.75 8.08 -12.24
CA ASP A 152 23.10 8.58 -12.58
C ASP A 152 23.07 9.97 -13.23
N ARG A 153 24.27 10.55 -13.45
CA ARG A 153 24.41 11.86 -14.12
C ARG A 153 23.98 11.85 -15.59
N ALA A 154 23.90 10.67 -16.22
CA ALA A 154 23.45 10.51 -17.60
C ALA A 154 21.92 10.38 -17.70
N GLY A 155 21.22 10.30 -16.55
CA GLY A 155 19.77 10.18 -16.46
C GLY A 155 19.25 8.75 -16.47
N ASN A 156 20.12 7.74 -16.37
CA ASN A 156 19.71 6.35 -16.27
C ASN A 156 19.18 6.05 -14.87
N PHE A 157 18.08 5.31 -14.78
CA PHE A 157 17.50 4.84 -13.53
C PHE A 157 17.97 3.42 -13.20
N TYR A 158 18.17 3.13 -11.93
CA TYR A 158 18.66 1.84 -11.45
C TYR A 158 17.80 1.30 -10.31
N VAL A 159 17.65 -0.02 -10.26
CA VAL A 159 17.08 -0.70 -9.08
C VAL A 159 17.95 -0.39 -7.87
N PRO A 160 17.38 0.02 -6.73
CA PRO A 160 18.16 0.44 -5.57
C PRO A 160 19.03 -0.72 -5.04
N THR A 161 20.16 -0.36 -4.42
CA THR A 161 21.01 -1.31 -3.67
C THR A 161 21.00 -0.92 -2.20
N PRO A 162 19.91 -1.23 -1.46
CA PRO A 162 19.71 -0.72 -0.11
C PRO A 162 20.83 -1.18 0.83
N ALA A 163 21.39 -0.23 1.58
CA ALA A 163 22.27 -0.48 2.70
C ALA A 163 21.47 -0.71 3.98
N GLU A 164 22.15 -1.23 5.01
CA GLU A 164 21.57 -1.39 6.36
C GLU A 164 21.01 -0.12 6.94
N ARG A 165 21.70 0.99 6.71
CA ARG A 165 21.23 2.31 7.10
C ARG A 165 19.86 2.62 6.49
N ASP A 166 19.65 2.33 5.22
CA ASP A 166 18.41 2.68 4.51
C ASP A 166 17.22 1.91 5.10
N VAL A 167 17.41 0.61 5.35
CA VAL A 167 16.40 -0.24 6.00
C VAL A 167 16.09 0.26 7.41
N LEU A 168 17.11 0.56 8.21
CA LEU A 168 16.95 1.07 9.58
C LEU A 168 16.20 2.42 9.60
N GLU A 169 16.53 3.33 8.69
CA GLU A 169 15.87 4.63 8.58
C GLU A 169 14.39 4.47 8.19
N SER A 170 14.05 3.62 7.21
CA SER A 170 12.67 3.35 6.82
C SER A 170 11.84 2.79 7.97
N TYR A 171 12.36 1.80 8.71
CA TYR A 171 11.65 1.22 9.86
C TYR A 171 11.56 2.18 11.03
N THR A 172 12.59 2.97 11.30
CA THR A 172 12.55 4.00 12.35
C THR A 172 11.44 5.02 12.06
N ALA A 173 11.35 5.50 10.83
CA ALA A 173 10.30 6.41 10.41
C ALA A 173 8.90 5.78 10.57
N ARG A 174 8.71 4.52 10.16
CA ARG A 174 7.44 3.79 10.38
C ARG A 174 7.13 3.57 11.86
N GLY A 175 8.12 3.31 12.69
CA GLY A 175 7.96 3.21 14.14
C GLY A 175 7.36 4.48 14.74
N LEU A 176 7.92 5.63 14.35
CA LEU A 176 7.47 6.95 14.83
C LEU A 176 6.09 7.33 14.29
N LEU A 177 5.87 7.20 12.98
CA LEU A 177 4.60 7.54 12.35
C LEU A 177 3.48 6.60 12.82
N GLY A 178 3.75 5.29 12.82
CA GLY A 178 2.79 4.29 13.27
C GLY A 178 2.40 4.42 14.74
N THR A 179 3.33 4.85 15.61
CA THR A 179 3.01 5.22 17.01
C THR A 179 1.89 6.26 17.08
N ALA A 180 1.94 7.30 16.23
CA ALA A 180 0.89 8.32 16.19
C ALA A 180 -0.45 7.75 15.68
N LEU A 181 -0.38 6.86 14.68
CA LEU A 181 -1.55 6.24 14.06
C LEU A 181 -2.27 5.30 15.04
N VAL A 182 -1.57 4.34 15.64
CA VAL A 182 -2.15 3.38 16.60
C VAL A 182 -2.67 4.06 17.86
N ARG A 183 -1.97 5.09 18.37
CA ARG A 183 -2.45 5.88 19.50
C ARG A 183 -3.77 6.57 19.17
N ARG A 184 -3.89 7.16 17.98
CA ARG A 184 -5.11 7.83 17.56
C ARG A 184 -6.28 6.85 17.39
N LEU A 185 -6.02 5.68 16.84
CA LEU A 185 -7.03 4.63 16.70
C LEU A 185 -7.53 4.16 18.07
N ALA A 186 -6.62 3.82 19.00
CA ALA A 186 -6.99 3.43 20.35
C ALA A 186 -7.72 4.56 21.11
N ALA A 187 -7.29 5.82 20.96
CA ALA A 187 -7.92 6.97 21.60
C ALA A 187 -9.34 7.28 21.08
N ARG A 188 -9.63 6.98 19.81
CA ARG A 188 -10.98 7.16 19.24
C ARG A 188 -12.01 6.24 19.91
N GLY A 189 -11.58 5.07 20.39
CA GLY A 189 -12.47 4.00 20.82
C GLY A 189 -13.33 3.46 19.68
N GLY A 190 -14.20 2.48 19.98
CA GLY A 190 -15.11 1.88 18.99
C GLY A 190 -14.61 0.58 18.36
N GLY A 191 -13.48 0.04 18.83
CA GLY A 191 -12.95 -1.24 18.39
C GLY A 191 -12.00 -1.15 17.19
N VAL A 192 -11.58 -2.32 16.71
CA VAL A 192 -10.76 -2.44 15.50
C VAL A 192 -11.60 -2.08 14.28
N PRO A 193 -11.11 -1.23 13.35
CA PRO A 193 -11.84 -0.95 12.12
C PRO A 193 -12.07 -2.22 11.28
N ASP A 194 -13.29 -2.44 10.81
CA ASP A 194 -13.68 -3.65 10.05
C ASP A 194 -12.77 -3.98 8.86
N ALA A 195 -12.28 -2.96 8.13
CA ALA A 195 -11.36 -3.16 7.01
C ALA A 195 -9.99 -3.70 7.45
N VAL A 196 -9.54 -3.30 8.64
CA VAL A 196 -8.31 -3.79 9.26
C VAL A 196 -8.52 -5.22 9.76
N ASP A 197 -9.65 -5.51 10.43
CA ASP A 197 -9.98 -6.87 10.86
C ASP A 197 -10.10 -7.81 9.66
N ALA A 198 -10.75 -7.40 8.57
CA ALA A 198 -10.84 -8.19 7.35
C ALA A 198 -9.46 -8.53 6.75
N LEU A 199 -8.50 -7.61 6.79
CA LEU A 199 -7.11 -7.87 6.39
C LEU A 199 -6.43 -8.85 7.34
N TYR A 200 -6.63 -8.71 8.65
CA TYR A 200 -6.09 -9.64 9.63
C TYR A 200 -6.63 -11.08 9.45
N GLN A 201 -7.94 -11.23 9.19
CA GLN A 201 -8.53 -12.53 8.84
C GLN A 201 -7.96 -13.09 7.52
N ARG A 202 -7.59 -12.24 6.56
CA ARG A 202 -6.90 -12.66 5.33
C ARG A 202 -5.48 -13.13 5.61
N ILE A 203 -4.73 -12.44 6.47
CA ILE A 203 -3.40 -12.87 6.93
C ILE A 203 -3.50 -14.26 7.56
N GLY A 204 -4.45 -14.48 8.47
CA GLY A 204 -4.67 -15.79 9.08
C GLY A 204 -4.99 -16.90 8.08
N ARG A 205 -5.81 -16.62 7.04
CA ARG A 205 -6.08 -17.59 5.96
C ARG A 205 -4.84 -17.89 5.12
N SER A 206 -4.13 -16.86 4.68
CA SER A 206 -2.89 -17.00 3.88
C SER A 206 -1.82 -17.80 4.63
N ALA A 207 -1.74 -17.62 5.95
CA ALA A 207 -0.86 -18.40 6.81
C ALA A 207 -1.24 -19.89 6.87
N LEU A 208 -2.54 -20.23 6.92
CA LEU A 208 -3.02 -21.61 6.89
C LEU A 208 -2.80 -22.28 5.52
N GLU A 209 -2.75 -21.48 4.45
CA GLU A 209 -2.51 -21.91 3.08
C GLU A 209 -1.01 -22.02 2.74
N ASP A 210 -0.11 -21.74 3.71
CA ASP A 210 1.35 -21.75 3.55
C ASP A 210 1.84 -20.82 2.42
N GLU A 211 1.26 -19.61 2.36
CA GLU A 211 1.61 -18.57 1.40
C GLU A 211 2.39 -17.41 2.04
N PRO A 212 3.65 -17.62 2.48
CA PRO A 212 4.39 -16.63 3.27
C PRO A 212 4.62 -15.29 2.54
N LEU A 213 4.74 -15.32 1.20
CA LEU A 213 4.86 -14.10 0.38
C LEU A 213 3.59 -13.26 0.40
N VAL A 214 2.45 -13.93 0.36
CA VAL A 214 1.13 -13.29 0.39
C VAL A 214 0.88 -12.76 1.79
N THR A 215 1.20 -13.54 2.82
CA THR A 215 1.11 -13.14 4.23
C THR A 215 1.92 -11.86 4.50
N GLY A 216 3.19 -11.82 4.09
CA GLY A 216 4.04 -10.64 4.25
C GLY A 216 3.54 -9.41 3.49
N SER A 217 2.97 -9.60 2.29
CA SER A 217 2.33 -8.51 1.55
C SER A 217 1.09 -7.98 2.27
N LEU A 218 0.26 -8.88 2.81
CA LEU A 218 -0.96 -8.53 3.53
C LEU A 218 -0.68 -7.84 4.87
N ASP A 219 0.41 -8.18 5.56
CA ASP A 219 0.90 -7.46 6.74
C ASP A 219 1.12 -5.97 6.43
N LEU A 220 1.87 -5.67 5.36
CA LEU A 220 2.10 -4.29 4.94
C LEU A 220 0.79 -3.59 4.54
N ASP A 221 -0.15 -4.30 3.91
CA ASP A 221 -1.47 -3.75 3.56
C ASP A 221 -2.33 -3.47 4.81
N LEU A 222 -2.26 -4.33 5.83
CA LEU A 222 -2.91 -4.11 7.13
C LEU A 222 -2.37 -2.85 7.80
N GLN A 223 -1.05 -2.66 7.79
CA GLN A 223 -0.42 -1.47 8.34
C GLN A 223 -0.82 -0.18 7.59
N ASP A 224 -0.92 -0.24 6.25
CA ASP A 224 -1.44 0.87 5.45
C ASP A 224 -2.92 1.14 5.73
N GLU A 225 -3.73 0.11 5.97
CA GLU A 225 -5.14 0.28 6.32
C GLU A 225 -5.32 0.86 7.74
N LEU A 226 -4.46 0.52 8.70
CA LEU A 226 -4.37 1.22 9.99
C LEU A 226 -4.09 2.71 9.76
N ALA A 227 -3.14 3.05 8.90
CA ALA A 227 -2.79 4.44 8.59
C ALA A 227 -3.97 5.22 7.98
N ARG A 228 -4.69 4.59 7.04
CA ARG A 228 -5.91 5.14 6.42
C ARG A 228 -7.03 5.32 7.44
N ALA A 229 -7.27 4.33 8.28
CA ALA A 229 -8.33 4.35 9.28
C ALA A 229 -8.08 5.39 10.38
N ALA A 230 -6.83 5.76 10.63
CA ALA A 230 -6.48 6.78 11.61
C ALA A 230 -6.96 8.19 11.21
N ASP A 231 -7.35 8.45 9.95
CA ASP A 231 -7.80 9.78 9.50
C ASP A 231 -6.75 10.89 9.78
N MET A 232 -5.50 10.59 9.42
CA MET A 232 -4.34 11.50 9.51
C MET A 232 -3.69 11.63 8.13
N PRO A 233 -4.32 12.33 7.16
CA PRO A 233 -4.03 12.18 5.73
C PRO A 233 -2.57 12.48 5.34
N ARG A 234 -1.89 13.39 6.06
CA ARG A 234 -0.46 13.66 5.83
C ARG A 234 0.46 12.56 6.36
N ILE A 235 0.13 12.02 7.54
CA ILE A 235 0.89 10.90 8.13
C ILE A 235 0.64 9.62 7.35
N GLU A 236 -0.60 9.37 6.94
CA GLU A 236 -1.00 8.29 6.04
C GLU A 236 -0.14 8.31 4.76
N ALA A 237 -0.08 9.44 4.05
CA ALA A 237 0.71 9.55 2.82
C ALA A 237 2.21 9.29 3.03
N MET A 238 2.80 9.80 4.12
CA MET A 238 4.20 9.50 4.46
C MET A 238 4.40 8.02 4.76
N PHE A 239 3.46 7.41 5.49
CA PHE A 239 3.54 6.02 5.92
C PHE A 239 3.41 5.04 4.74
N THR A 240 2.46 5.28 3.83
CA THR A 240 2.25 4.43 2.64
C THR A 240 3.41 4.55 1.65
N ARG A 241 4.03 5.73 1.52
CA ARG A 241 5.29 5.87 0.75
C ARG A 241 6.42 5.01 1.31
N LEU A 242 6.58 4.98 2.64
CA LEU A 242 7.55 4.09 3.28
C LEU A 242 7.20 2.61 3.07
N THR A 243 5.92 2.25 2.93
CA THR A 243 5.50 0.89 2.54
C THR A 243 6.04 0.52 1.16
N LEU A 244 5.91 1.41 0.17
CA LEU A 244 6.47 1.19 -1.17
C LEU A 244 7.99 0.97 -1.11
N GLN A 245 8.68 1.74 -0.27
CA GLN A 245 10.12 1.60 -0.07
C GLN A 245 10.50 0.23 0.51
N ILE A 246 9.81 -0.21 1.56
CA ILE A 246 10.03 -1.53 2.16
C ILE A 246 9.78 -2.66 1.16
N ARG A 247 8.69 -2.58 0.37
CA ARG A 247 8.39 -3.58 -0.66
C ARG A 247 9.53 -3.70 -1.68
N LEU A 248 10.04 -2.56 -2.15
CA LEU A 248 11.12 -2.54 -3.14
C LEU A 248 12.45 -3.00 -2.54
N PHE A 249 12.77 -2.61 -1.30
CA PHE A 249 13.99 -3.06 -0.62
C PHE A 249 13.96 -4.57 -0.36
N ALA A 250 12.84 -5.11 0.12
CA ALA A 250 12.67 -6.55 0.29
C ALA A 250 12.90 -7.29 -1.04
N ALA A 251 12.25 -6.85 -2.12
CA ALA A 251 12.45 -7.42 -3.45
C ALA A 251 13.92 -7.33 -3.90
N ALA A 252 14.54 -6.15 -3.82
CA ALA A 252 15.91 -5.92 -4.27
C ALA A 252 16.96 -6.75 -3.51
N LEU A 253 16.72 -7.02 -2.23
CA LEU A 253 17.60 -7.84 -1.40
C LEU A 253 17.43 -9.34 -1.66
N GLY A 254 16.45 -9.77 -2.45
CA GLY A 254 16.07 -11.18 -2.56
C GLY A 254 15.54 -11.75 -1.24
N VAL A 255 15.31 -10.87 -0.26
CA VAL A 255 14.65 -11.20 0.99
C VAL A 255 13.19 -11.06 0.69
N THR A 256 12.58 -12.16 0.30
CA THR A 256 11.12 -12.25 0.39
C THR A 256 10.75 -11.79 1.79
N TYR A 257 9.88 -10.78 1.92
CA TYR A 257 9.42 -10.26 3.22
C TYR A 257 8.67 -11.39 3.92
N GLN A 258 9.43 -12.29 4.52
CA GLN A 258 9.02 -13.51 5.19
C GLN A 258 9.40 -13.35 6.65
N HIS A 259 9.06 -12.17 7.20
CA HIS A 259 8.95 -12.08 8.64
C HIS A 259 8.15 -13.31 9.09
N PRO A 260 8.62 -14.06 10.11
CA PRO A 260 8.01 -15.33 10.45
C PRO A 260 6.50 -15.18 10.53
N VAL A 261 5.76 -16.01 9.78
CA VAL A 261 4.30 -15.90 9.63
C VAL A 261 3.62 -15.87 11.01
N GLU A 262 4.09 -16.69 11.93
CA GLU A 262 3.65 -16.71 13.33
C GLU A 262 3.92 -15.37 14.05
N GLY A 263 5.07 -14.76 13.80
CA GLY A 263 5.43 -13.44 14.32
C GLY A 263 4.54 -12.34 13.76
N ILE A 264 4.23 -12.36 12.45
CA ILE A 264 3.28 -11.42 11.83
C ILE A 264 1.92 -11.49 12.54
N ILE A 265 1.35 -12.69 12.65
CA ILE A 265 0.03 -12.91 13.28
C ILE A 265 0.04 -12.43 14.73
N THR A 266 1.09 -12.80 15.48
CA THR A 266 1.22 -12.42 16.89
C THR A 266 1.31 -10.91 17.06
N ASP A 267 2.17 -10.25 16.27
CA ASP A 267 2.40 -8.82 16.37
C ASP A 267 1.17 -8.01 15.95
N ASP A 268 0.52 -8.39 14.84
CA ASP A 268 -0.73 -7.76 14.41
C ASP A 268 -1.83 -7.96 15.45
N GLY A 269 -1.98 -9.18 15.96
CA GLY A 269 -2.95 -9.50 17.00
C GLY A 269 -2.81 -8.61 18.23
N ARG A 270 -1.59 -8.40 18.72
CA ARG A 270 -1.33 -7.51 19.88
C ARG A 270 -1.71 -6.06 19.60
N VAL A 271 -1.36 -5.54 18.42
CA VAL A 271 -1.72 -4.16 18.02
C VAL A 271 -3.24 -4.01 17.96
N LEU A 272 -3.93 -4.96 17.33
CA LEU A 272 -5.39 -4.93 17.18
C LEU A 272 -6.12 -5.12 18.51
N GLU A 273 -5.64 -6.00 19.38
CA GLU A 273 -6.20 -6.19 20.73
C GLU A 273 -6.12 -4.90 21.56
N ALA A 274 -4.97 -4.23 21.55
CA ALA A 274 -4.78 -2.98 22.27
C ALA A 274 -5.66 -1.84 21.70
N ILE A 275 -5.76 -1.72 20.37
CA ILE A 275 -6.70 -0.78 19.72
C ILE A 275 -8.14 -1.12 20.12
N GLY A 276 -8.52 -2.39 20.05
CA GLY A 276 -9.87 -2.87 20.38
C GLY A 276 -10.27 -2.59 21.82
N SER A 277 -9.31 -2.67 22.73
CA SER A 277 -9.48 -2.38 24.16
C SER A 277 -9.33 -0.90 24.51
N SER A 278 -9.12 -0.03 23.51
CA SER A 278 -8.83 1.41 23.69
C SER A 278 -7.61 1.69 24.59
N ASP A 279 -6.67 0.74 24.64
CA ASP A 279 -5.40 0.86 25.38
C ASP A 279 -4.36 1.57 24.51
N GLN A 280 -4.23 2.88 24.69
CA GLN A 280 -3.29 3.70 23.93
C GLN A 280 -1.83 3.31 24.19
N ASP A 281 -1.47 3.04 25.44
CA ASP A 281 -0.09 2.75 25.81
C ASP A 281 0.28 1.33 25.35
N GLY A 282 -0.64 0.37 25.50
CA GLY A 282 -0.50 -0.97 24.95
C GLY A 282 -0.37 -0.97 23.43
N ALA A 283 -1.15 -0.14 22.71
CA ALA A 283 -1.09 -0.07 21.25
C ALA A 283 0.26 0.49 20.78
N ILE A 284 0.79 1.51 21.47
CA ILE A 284 2.12 2.06 21.18
C ILE A 284 3.21 1.03 21.46
N ALA A 285 3.14 0.33 22.59
CA ALA A 285 4.11 -0.70 22.95
C ALA A 285 4.13 -1.85 21.93
N ALA A 286 2.95 -2.39 21.58
CA ALA A 286 2.80 -3.44 20.59
C ALA A 286 3.32 -3.01 19.21
N TRP A 287 3.04 -1.78 18.79
CA TRP A 287 3.56 -1.26 17.52
C TRP A 287 5.09 -1.16 17.50
N ARG A 288 5.70 -0.66 18.58
CA ARG A 288 7.15 -0.58 18.69
C ARG A 288 7.79 -1.96 18.66
N GLU A 289 7.24 -2.91 19.40
CA GLU A 289 7.72 -4.29 19.40
C GLU A 289 7.65 -4.92 18.00
N LYS A 290 6.54 -4.73 17.28
CA LYS A 290 6.41 -5.19 15.88
C LYS A 290 7.50 -4.62 14.98
N ILE A 291 7.79 -3.32 15.09
CA ILE A 291 8.83 -2.67 14.29
C ILE A 291 10.23 -3.19 14.67
N ASP A 292 10.50 -3.37 15.96
CA ASP A 292 11.76 -3.94 16.43
C ASP A 292 11.94 -5.40 15.96
N ASN A 293 10.86 -6.19 15.92
CA ASN A 293 10.85 -7.54 15.33
C ASN A 293 11.21 -7.50 13.85
N CYS A 294 10.58 -6.59 13.10
CA CYS A 294 10.87 -6.41 11.68
C CYS A 294 12.35 -6.04 11.43
N ILE A 295 12.90 -5.11 12.21
CA ILE A 295 14.32 -4.71 12.13
C ILE A 295 15.23 -5.91 12.43
N ARG A 296 14.97 -6.63 13.53
CA ARG A 296 15.74 -7.82 13.92
C ARG A 296 15.73 -8.89 12.85
N TYR A 297 14.63 -9.01 12.11
CA TYR A 297 14.52 -9.94 11.00
C TYR A 297 15.26 -9.44 9.75
N MET A 298 15.08 -8.19 9.35
CA MET A 298 15.61 -7.68 8.07
C MET A 298 17.12 -7.44 8.08
N VAL A 299 17.68 -6.94 9.19
CA VAL A 299 19.11 -6.54 9.25
C VAL A 299 20.08 -7.69 8.98
N PRO A 300 19.92 -8.89 9.57
CA PRO A 300 20.81 -10.02 9.30
C PRO A 300 20.87 -10.45 7.84
N HIS A 301 19.78 -10.28 7.08
CA HIS A 301 19.72 -10.69 5.68
C HIS A 301 20.54 -9.76 4.75
N LEU A 302 20.78 -8.52 5.16
CA LEU A 302 21.63 -7.57 4.41
C LEU A 302 23.09 -8.01 4.33
N GLY A 303 23.58 -8.74 5.34
CA GLY A 303 24.96 -9.23 5.41
C GLY A 303 25.22 -10.47 4.55
N GLN A 304 24.17 -11.19 4.15
CA GLN A 304 24.29 -12.46 3.42
C GLN A 304 24.42 -12.27 1.90
N HIS A 305 23.90 -11.18 1.35
CA HIS A 305 23.94 -10.87 -0.09
C HIS A 305 25.16 -10.05 -0.55
N ARG A 306 26.08 -9.73 0.38
CA ARG A 306 27.34 -9.02 0.08
C ARG A 306 28.51 -9.93 -0.33
N ARG A 307 28.29 -11.23 -0.51
CA ARG A 307 29.32 -12.22 -0.88
C ARG A 307 29.15 -12.76 -2.28
#